data_AF-A0A1Q9T291-F1
#
_entry.id   AF-A0A1Q9T291-F1
#
_cell.length_a   1.000
_cell.length_b   1.000
_cell.length_c   1.000
_cell.angle_alpha   90.00
_cell.angle_beta   90.00
_cell.angle_gamma   90.00
#
_symmetry.space_group_name_H-M   'P 1'
#
loop_
_entity.id
_entity.type
_entity.pdbx_description
1 polymer ?
#
loop_
_entity_poly.entity_id
_entity_poly.type
_entity_poly.pdbx_seq_one_letter_code
_entity_poly.pdbx_strand_id
1 'polypeptide(L)'
;MTQEWWQQEPAPAAKSDARPASRELFEDWLAEMDYALEGFTALGLPDQFTAVPFSRASVVMLEDVTLSRYADPRAFLDAEGPWVDGAVRYAGEAFRRAFGGAWDYSTDLNDPVVGKPYVVLDTAPAVPFSPFHALSMAVGDRGGGVLARAWDGQADAQAEQGHGELDDQRPSEQDATLVPGHSADAHLAAFVAGVDAEVRAWARGPAAPAAQWDGSATSLDLLAQQVVDRKVSVADPMEDPYLSGASRYLGRTLQQLYGGGWQRGQGAKDPMSPYAGRCYLVRLTDEGERISVSPEYLVEVAAEEGDSSIITDGAGTYAP
;
A
#
# COMPACT_ATOMS: atom_id res chain seq x y z
N MET A 1 -0.40 16.90 65.37
CA MET A 1 0.23 16.79 64.03
C MET A 1 -0.33 15.54 63.38
N THR A 2 -1.36 15.73 62.56
CA THR A 2 -1.95 14.70 61.70
C THR A 2 -2.50 15.46 60.50
N GLN A 3 -1.71 15.51 59.43
CA GLN A 3 -2.07 16.18 58.19
C GLN A 3 -3.02 15.30 57.38
N GLU A 4 -4.07 15.94 56.88
CA GLU A 4 -4.99 15.46 55.86
C GLU A 4 -4.25 15.27 54.51
N TRP A 5 -4.44 14.11 53.86
CA TRP A 5 -3.87 13.76 52.55
C TRP A 5 -4.94 13.20 51.59
N TRP A 6 -6.10 13.85 51.47
CA TRP A 6 -7.12 13.49 50.47
C TRP A 6 -7.47 14.61 49.47
N GLN A 7 -6.50 15.48 49.19
CA GLN A 7 -6.45 16.23 47.93
C GLN A 7 -5.08 16.02 47.31
N GLN A 8 -4.85 14.83 46.75
CA GLN A 8 -3.93 14.74 45.62
C GLN A 8 -4.80 14.90 44.38
N GLU A 9 -4.72 16.08 43.78
CA GLU A 9 -5.07 16.28 42.38
C GLU A 9 -4.47 15.13 41.56
N PRO A 10 -5.19 14.56 40.57
CA PRO A 10 -4.59 13.59 39.67
C PRO A 10 -3.35 14.25 39.07
N ALA A 11 -2.20 13.60 39.27
CA ALA A 11 -0.92 14.07 38.76
C ALA A 11 -1.05 14.46 37.27
N PRO A 12 -0.43 15.56 36.82
CA PRO A 12 -0.51 15.96 35.43
C PRO A 12 -0.01 14.81 34.55
N ALA A 13 -0.85 14.38 33.61
CA ALA A 13 -0.47 13.44 32.58
C ALA A 13 0.71 14.03 31.78
N ALA A 14 1.92 13.49 31.97
CA ALA A 14 3.06 13.83 31.13
C ALA A 14 4.16 12.77 31.24
N LYS A 15 4.36 12.03 30.14
CA LYS A 15 5.62 11.53 29.54
C LYS A 15 5.43 10.16 28.88
N SER A 16 5.26 10.16 27.55
CA SER A 16 5.20 9.03 26.57
C SER A 16 4.46 9.59 25.34
N ASP A 17 4.80 9.41 24.07
CA ASP A 17 5.89 8.73 23.33
C ASP A 17 5.88 9.37 21.92
N ALA A 18 6.79 9.01 21.02
CA ALA A 18 6.75 9.37 19.59
C ALA A 18 5.55 8.75 18.82
N ARG A 19 4.36 8.71 19.44
CA ARG A 19 3.17 7.96 19.05
C ARG A 19 1.92 8.73 19.46
N PRO A 20 0.85 8.62 18.68
CA PRO A 20 -0.43 9.22 19.03
C PRO A 20 -0.95 8.65 20.34
N ALA A 21 -1.27 9.50 21.31
CA ALA A 21 -1.75 9.09 22.64
C ALA A 21 -3.23 8.64 22.63
N SER A 22 -3.95 8.88 21.53
CA SER A 22 -5.36 8.57 21.33
C SER A 22 -5.61 8.14 19.89
N ARG A 23 -6.78 7.53 19.63
CA ARG A 23 -7.18 7.16 18.27
C ARG A 23 -7.34 8.37 17.34
N GLU A 24 -7.84 9.48 17.85
CA GLU A 24 -7.95 10.74 17.10
C GLU A 24 -6.57 11.25 16.65
N LEU A 25 -5.59 11.31 17.56
CA LEU A 25 -4.22 11.66 17.20
C LEU A 25 -3.59 10.67 16.22
N PHE A 26 -4.02 9.41 16.24
CA PHE A 26 -3.55 8.39 15.31
C PHE A 26 -4.10 8.60 13.91
N GLU A 27 -5.36 9.00 13.81
CA GLU A 27 -5.99 9.37 12.54
C GLU A 27 -5.33 10.63 11.96
N ASP A 28 -5.04 11.65 12.77
CA ASP A 28 -4.27 12.83 12.35
C ASP A 28 -2.86 12.43 11.89
N TRP A 29 -2.18 11.59 12.68
CA TRP A 29 -0.87 11.05 12.33
C TRP A 29 -0.91 10.29 11.01
N LEU A 30 -1.93 9.46 10.76
CA LEU A 30 -2.11 8.75 9.49
C LEU A 30 -2.40 9.70 8.32
N ALA A 31 -3.18 10.75 8.54
CA ALA A 31 -3.48 11.74 7.49
C ALA A 31 -2.21 12.48 7.02
N GLU A 32 -1.21 12.62 7.89
CA GLU A 32 0.08 13.22 7.57
C GLU A 32 1.10 12.25 6.94
N MET A 33 0.71 10.98 6.69
CA MET A 33 1.66 9.91 6.33
C MET A 33 2.52 10.23 5.11
N ASP A 34 1.92 10.68 4.01
CA ASP A 34 2.66 10.90 2.77
C ASP A 34 3.67 12.06 2.91
N TYR A 35 3.23 13.19 3.46
CA TYR A 35 4.11 14.34 3.72
C TYR A 35 5.25 13.99 4.69
N ALA A 36 4.94 13.23 5.75
CA ALA A 36 5.93 12.81 6.73
C ALA A 36 6.96 11.84 6.13
N LEU A 37 6.51 10.90 5.29
CA LEU A 37 7.38 9.96 4.59
C LEU A 37 8.25 10.66 3.55
N GLU A 38 7.69 11.56 2.75
CA GLU A 38 8.45 12.36 1.79
C GLU A 38 9.54 13.19 2.49
N GLY A 39 9.17 13.90 3.56
CA GLY A 39 10.11 14.67 4.36
C GLY A 39 11.20 13.80 5.00
N PHE A 40 10.83 12.62 5.49
CA PHE A 40 11.78 11.67 6.08
C PHE A 40 12.73 11.09 5.03
N THR A 41 12.23 10.70 3.85
CA THR A 41 13.06 10.19 2.76
C THR A 41 13.99 11.27 2.20
N ALA A 42 13.53 12.52 2.11
CA ALA A 42 14.33 13.62 1.58
C ALA A 42 15.38 14.15 2.56
N LEU A 43 15.07 14.20 3.87
CA LEU A 43 15.89 14.93 4.86
C LEU A 43 16.28 14.09 6.09
N GLY A 44 15.54 13.02 6.38
CA GLY A 44 15.73 12.20 7.58
C GLY A 44 16.71 11.04 7.39
N LEU A 45 16.89 10.58 6.16
CA LEU A 45 17.81 9.50 5.80
C LEU A 45 19.18 10.07 5.39
N PRO A 46 20.29 9.37 5.71
CA PRO A 46 21.63 9.83 5.33
C PRO A 46 21.91 9.57 3.84
N ASP A 47 22.86 10.30 3.25
CA ASP A 47 23.21 10.21 1.81
C ASP A 47 23.61 8.79 1.36
N GLN A 48 24.19 7.99 2.25
CA GLN A 48 24.51 6.58 1.97
C GLN A 48 23.28 5.66 1.92
N PHE A 49 22.07 6.18 2.14
CA PHE A 49 20.83 5.43 2.01
C PHE A 49 20.42 5.32 0.54
N THR A 50 20.91 4.29 -0.15
CA THR A 50 20.74 4.13 -1.61
C THR A 50 19.79 3.02 -2.02
N ALA A 51 19.19 2.31 -1.06
CA ALA A 51 18.26 1.23 -1.37
C ALA A 51 16.96 1.78 -1.98
N VAL A 52 16.33 0.98 -2.86
CA VAL A 52 15.00 1.30 -3.42
C VAL A 52 14.03 1.53 -2.27
N PRO A 53 13.31 2.67 -2.22
CA PRO A 53 12.42 2.99 -1.12
C PRO A 53 11.40 1.88 -0.85
N PHE A 54 11.13 1.63 0.44
CA PHE A 54 10.16 0.63 0.92
C PHE A 54 10.46 -0.84 0.53
N SER A 55 11.63 -1.13 0.00
CA SER A 55 12.11 -2.51 -0.24
C SER A 55 12.66 -3.17 1.02
N ARG A 56 12.80 -4.51 1.00
CA ARG A 56 13.54 -5.27 2.03
C ARG A 56 14.92 -4.68 2.31
N ALA A 57 15.68 -4.38 1.26
CA ALA A 57 17.01 -3.81 1.39
C ALA A 57 16.99 -2.45 2.09
N SER A 58 15.98 -1.63 1.83
CA SER A 58 15.82 -0.33 2.49
C SER A 58 15.42 -0.44 3.95
N VAL A 59 14.65 -1.46 4.31
CA VAL A 59 14.30 -1.76 5.70
C VAL A 59 15.51 -2.25 6.49
N VAL A 60 16.37 -3.08 5.88
CA VAL A 60 17.65 -3.50 6.47
C VAL A 60 18.56 -2.29 6.68
N MET A 61 18.66 -1.43 5.67
CA MET A 61 19.47 -0.22 5.74
C MET A 61 18.92 0.77 6.79
N LEU A 62 17.60 0.86 6.95
CA LEU A 62 16.97 1.64 8.01
C LEU A 62 17.35 1.10 9.40
N GLU A 63 17.41 -0.22 9.56
CA GLU A 63 17.91 -0.85 10.79
C GLU A 63 19.35 -0.41 11.09
N ASP A 64 20.25 -0.49 10.10
CA ASP A 64 21.65 -0.10 10.26
C ASP A 64 21.81 1.39 10.64
N VAL A 65 21.01 2.26 10.03
CA VAL A 65 20.96 3.69 10.40
C VAL A 65 20.46 3.85 11.83
N THR A 66 19.44 3.10 12.24
CA THR A 66 18.90 3.11 13.61
C THR A 66 19.98 2.68 14.62
N LEU A 67 20.68 1.58 14.35
CA LEU A 67 21.76 1.03 15.18
C LEU A 67 22.95 1.98 15.30
N SER A 68 23.24 2.73 14.24
CA SER A 68 24.30 3.74 14.23
C SER A 68 23.90 4.99 15.02
N ARG A 69 22.61 5.32 15.06
CA ARG A 69 22.08 6.53 15.72
C ARG A 69 21.88 6.36 17.23
N TYR A 70 21.50 5.17 17.69
CA TYR A 70 21.18 4.94 19.10
C TYR A 70 22.10 3.89 19.72
N ALA A 71 22.72 4.27 20.85
CA ALA A 71 23.70 3.41 21.53
C ALA A 71 23.06 2.29 22.36
N ASP A 72 21.80 2.43 22.78
CA ASP A 72 21.10 1.42 23.58
C ASP A 72 19.58 1.60 23.48
N PRO A 73 18.78 0.59 23.88
CA PRO A 73 17.32 0.66 23.79
C PRO A 73 16.72 1.81 24.56
N ARG A 74 17.28 2.21 25.71
CA ARG A 74 16.74 3.35 26.45
C ARG A 74 16.94 4.62 25.66
N ALA A 75 18.10 4.80 25.03
CA ALA A 75 18.32 5.92 24.13
C ALA A 75 17.34 5.98 22.95
N PHE A 76 16.87 4.84 22.43
CA PHE A 76 15.82 4.79 21.39
C PHE A 76 14.41 5.01 21.95
N LEU A 77 14.09 4.41 23.11
CA LEU A 77 12.78 4.53 23.75
C LEU A 77 12.53 5.94 24.29
N ASP A 78 13.57 6.58 24.82
CA ASP A 78 13.56 7.95 25.31
C ASP A 78 13.77 8.98 24.18
N ALA A 79 14.08 8.52 22.95
CA ALA A 79 14.23 9.41 21.81
C ALA A 79 12.86 9.90 21.34
N GLU A 80 12.65 11.20 21.57
CA GLU A 80 11.55 11.93 20.98
C GLU A 80 12.05 12.67 19.73
N GLY A 81 11.24 12.63 18.66
CA GLY A 81 11.42 13.57 17.56
C GLY A 81 11.20 12.99 16.16
N PRO A 82 11.31 13.86 15.14
CA PRO A 82 10.90 13.57 13.75
C PRO A 82 11.59 12.36 13.13
N TRP A 83 12.79 12.01 13.59
CA TRP A 83 13.52 10.87 13.05
C TRP A 83 12.90 9.53 13.47
N VAL A 84 12.54 9.37 14.75
CA VAL A 84 11.92 8.13 15.24
C VAL A 84 10.55 7.95 14.62
N ASP A 85 9.78 9.04 14.54
CA ASP A 85 8.48 9.07 13.87
C ASP A 85 8.59 8.63 12.41
N GLY A 86 9.48 9.27 11.64
CA GLY A 86 9.73 8.91 10.24
C GLY A 86 10.21 7.48 10.06
N ALA A 87 11.08 6.98 10.95
CA ALA A 87 11.55 5.59 10.90
C ALA A 87 10.42 4.58 11.17
N VAL A 88 9.51 4.86 12.11
CA VAL A 88 8.34 4.02 12.40
C VAL A 88 7.40 3.98 11.20
N ARG A 89 7.07 5.16 10.64
CA ARG A 89 6.26 5.29 9.43
C ARG A 89 6.88 4.52 8.27
N TYR A 90 8.15 4.75 8.01
CA TYR A 90 8.86 4.12 6.89
C TYR A 90 8.88 2.60 7.01
N ALA A 91 9.24 2.06 8.19
CA ALA A 91 9.29 0.63 8.41
C ALA A 91 7.90 -0.02 8.30
N GLY A 92 6.88 0.55 8.95
CA GLY A 92 5.52 -0.01 8.85
C GLY A 92 4.96 0.08 7.44
N GLU A 93 5.20 1.18 6.74
CA GLU A 93 4.76 1.37 5.36
C GLU A 93 5.48 0.41 4.40
N ALA A 94 6.76 0.13 4.62
CA ALA A 94 7.49 -0.88 3.85
C ALA A 94 6.89 -2.28 4.01
N PHE A 95 6.61 -2.69 5.26
CA PHE A 95 5.95 -3.98 5.52
C PHE A 95 4.53 -4.03 4.95
N ARG A 96 3.75 -2.95 5.11
CA ARG A 96 2.39 -2.85 4.57
C ARG A 96 2.35 -2.92 3.04
N ARG A 97 3.30 -2.28 2.37
CA ARG A 97 3.43 -2.33 0.90
C ARG A 97 3.83 -3.71 0.40
N ALA A 98 4.71 -4.40 1.13
CA ALA A 98 5.22 -5.71 0.76
C ALA A 98 4.23 -6.85 1.02
N PHE A 99 3.59 -6.85 2.19
CA PHE A 99 2.80 -7.97 2.70
C PHE A 99 1.29 -7.65 2.82
N GLY A 100 0.87 -6.47 2.35
CA GLY A 100 -0.49 -5.99 2.53
C GLY A 100 -0.77 -5.55 3.96
N GLY A 101 -2.05 -5.37 4.27
CA GLY A 101 -2.51 -4.99 5.60
C GLY A 101 -2.84 -3.52 5.79
N ALA A 102 -3.16 -3.19 7.03
CA ALA A 102 -3.60 -1.87 7.43
C ALA A 102 -2.90 -1.40 8.71
N TRP A 103 -2.67 -0.10 8.78
CA TRP A 103 -2.29 0.54 10.04
C TRP A 103 -3.46 0.49 11.01
N ASP A 104 -3.14 0.21 12.26
CA ASP A 104 -4.10 0.22 13.36
C ASP A 104 -3.43 0.68 14.65
N TYR A 105 -4.24 0.92 15.67
CA TYR A 105 -3.84 1.50 16.93
C TYR A 105 -4.73 0.99 18.07
N SER A 106 -4.09 0.52 19.14
CA SER A 106 -4.78 -0.05 20.29
C SER A 106 -4.71 0.88 21.49
N THR A 107 -5.87 1.11 22.11
CA THR A 107 -6.00 1.79 23.42
C THR A 107 -6.22 0.79 24.56
N ASP A 108 -6.27 -0.51 24.28
CA ASP A 108 -6.46 -1.53 25.30
C ASP A 108 -5.16 -1.71 26.08
N LEU A 109 -5.17 -1.42 27.39
CA LEU A 109 -4.00 -1.54 28.27
C LEU A 109 -3.47 -2.98 28.40
N ASN A 110 -4.23 -3.98 27.95
CA ASN A 110 -3.80 -5.38 27.92
C ASN A 110 -3.08 -5.76 26.63
N ASP A 111 -3.04 -4.87 25.63
CA ASP A 111 -2.41 -5.11 24.35
C ASP A 111 -0.90 -4.82 24.41
N PRO A 112 -0.01 -5.75 23.98
CA PRO A 112 1.43 -5.49 23.92
C PRO A 112 1.82 -4.30 23.03
N VAL A 113 0.96 -3.85 22.11
CA VAL A 113 1.19 -2.69 21.23
C VAL A 113 0.37 -1.46 21.62
N VAL A 114 -0.19 -1.43 22.83
CA VAL A 114 -0.97 -0.29 23.34
C VAL A 114 -0.22 1.04 23.20
N GLY A 115 -0.93 2.07 22.74
CA GLY A 115 -0.35 3.39 22.58
C GLY A 115 0.66 3.47 21.43
N LYS A 116 0.66 2.50 20.51
CA LYS A 116 1.59 2.46 19.37
C LYS A 116 0.88 2.15 18.06
N PRO A 117 1.21 2.86 16.97
CA PRO A 117 0.88 2.41 15.63
C PRO A 117 1.49 1.02 15.38
N TYR A 118 0.68 0.12 14.82
CA TYR A 118 1.12 -1.16 14.31
C TYR A 118 0.43 -1.44 12.98
N VAL A 119 0.98 -2.39 12.23
CA VAL A 119 0.40 -2.87 10.97
C VAL A 119 -0.14 -4.26 11.20
N VAL A 120 -1.42 -4.47 10.92
CA VAL A 120 -1.99 -5.82 10.83
C VAL A 120 -1.72 -6.30 9.41
N LEU A 121 -0.80 -7.25 9.25
CA LEU A 121 -0.40 -7.78 7.95
C LEU A 121 -1.41 -8.83 7.47
N ASP A 122 -1.56 -8.96 6.16
CA ASP A 122 -2.49 -9.91 5.53
C ASP A 122 -1.93 -11.35 5.45
N THR A 123 -0.71 -11.56 5.94
CA THR A 123 -0.06 -12.87 6.07
C THR A 123 -0.70 -13.71 7.18
N ALA A 124 -0.68 -15.04 7.06
CA ALA A 124 -1.11 -15.92 8.15
C ALA A 124 0.09 -16.44 8.96
N PRO A 125 0.03 -16.38 10.29
CA PRO A 125 -1.03 -15.76 11.08
C PRO A 125 -1.00 -14.22 10.95
N ALA A 126 -2.19 -13.59 10.97
CA ALA A 126 -2.33 -12.14 10.96
C ALA A 126 -1.82 -11.57 12.28
N VAL A 127 -0.50 -11.42 12.38
CA VAL A 127 0.18 -10.95 13.58
C VAL A 127 0.41 -9.45 13.45
N PRO A 128 0.04 -8.66 14.46
CA PRO A 128 0.40 -7.25 14.52
C PRO A 128 1.92 -7.05 14.42
N PHE A 129 2.37 -6.37 13.37
CA PHE A 129 3.74 -5.89 13.25
C PHE A 129 3.81 -4.47 13.82
N SER A 130 4.47 -4.31 14.97
CA SER A 130 4.75 -2.98 15.53
C SER A 130 6.14 -2.51 15.09
N PRO A 131 6.26 -1.52 14.19
CA PRO A 131 7.56 -1.08 13.69
C PRO A 131 8.41 -0.46 14.80
N PHE A 132 7.76 0.27 15.73
CA PHE A 132 8.42 0.82 16.90
C PHE A 132 9.06 -0.26 17.77
N HIS A 133 8.34 -1.37 18.03
CA HIS A 133 8.90 -2.49 18.81
C HIS A 133 10.02 -3.19 18.04
N ALA A 134 9.87 -3.40 16.74
CA ALA A 134 10.91 -4.04 15.93
C ALA A 134 12.21 -3.22 15.92
N LEU A 135 12.13 -1.90 15.74
CA LEU A 135 13.27 -0.98 15.82
C LEU A 135 13.88 -0.95 17.24
N SER A 136 13.04 -0.94 18.28
CA SER A 136 13.51 -1.00 19.68
C SER A 136 14.26 -2.30 19.97
N MET A 137 13.77 -3.43 19.45
CA MET A 137 14.42 -4.74 19.58
C MET A 137 15.74 -4.79 18.82
N ALA A 138 15.81 -4.22 17.61
CA ALA A 138 17.06 -4.12 16.84
C ALA A 138 18.16 -3.44 17.66
N VAL A 139 17.86 -2.27 18.24
CA VAL A 139 18.80 -1.52 19.10
C VAL A 139 19.19 -2.30 20.36
N GLY A 140 18.32 -3.17 20.88
CA GLY A 140 18.59 -3.96 22.09
C GLY A 140 19.41 -5.21 21.89
N ASP A 141 19.13 -5.94 20.81
CA ASP A 141 19.88 -7.15 20.45
C ASP A 141 21.28 -6.79 19.94
N ARG A 142 21.42 -5.64 19.24
CA ARG A 142 22.64 -5.14 18.59
C ARG A 142 23.32 -6.09 17.60
N GLY A 143 22.82 -7.31 17.42
CA GLY A 143 23.26 -8.28 16.42
C GLY A 143 22.81 -7.96 14.99
N GLY A 144 21.85 -7.03 14.84
CA GLY A 144 21.26 -6.66 13.56
C GLY A 144 20.32 -7.73 12.99
N GLY A 145 19.69 -7.39 11.87
CA GLY A 145 18.79 -8.25 11.12
C GLY A 145 17.46 -8.56 11.81
N VAL A 146 17.00 -7.76 12.78
CA VAL A 146 15.67 -7.95 13.38
C VAL A 146 14.58 -7.69 12.35
N LEU A 147 14.67 -6.57 11.63
CA LEU A 147 13.74 -6.24 10.55
C LEU A 147 13.92 -7.17 9.36
N ALA A 148 15.14 -7.61 9.07
CA ALA A 148 15.39 -8.62 8.03
C ALA A 148 14.68 -9.93 8.34
N ARG A 149 14.82 -10.45 9.56
CA ARG A 149 14.16 -11.69 10.01
C ARG A 149 12.65 -11.55 10.07
N ALA A 150 12.16 -10.40 10.53
CA ALA A 150 10.73 -10.12 10.50
C ALA A 150 10.20 -10.13 9.07
N TRP A 151 10.91 -9.50 8.14
CA TRP A 151 10.57 -9.51 6.71
C TRP A 151 10.58 -10.92 6.13
N ASP A 152 11.67 -11.67 6.35
CA ASP A 152 11.83 -13.03 5.84
C ASP A 152 10.76 -13.96 6.40
N GLY A 153 10.44 -13.85 7.69
CA GLY A 153 9.37 -14.64 8.31
C GLY A 153 7.99 -14.33 7.71
N GLN A 154 7.71 -13.09 7.32
CA GLN A 154 6.46 -12.75 6.62
C GLN A 154 6.46 -13.24 5.17
N ALA A 155 7.62 -13.19 4.49
CA ALA A 155 7.77 -13.75 3.15
C ALA A 155 7.59 -15.28 3.16
N ASP A 156 8.15 -15.97 4.14
CA ASP A 156 7.99 -17.41 4.34
C ASP A 156 6.54 -17.76 4.66
N ALA A 157 5.89 -17.02 5.57
CA ALA A 157 4.47 -17.21 5.89
C ALA A 157 3.57 -17.03 4.66
N GLN A 158 3.83 -16.00 3.84
CA GLN A 158 3.10 -15.77 2.60
C GLN A 158 3.35 -16.89 1.58
N ALA A 159 4.56 -17.44 1.52
CA ALA A 159 4.90 -18.57 0.66
C ALA A 159 4.21 -19.87 1.13
N GLU A 160 4.19 -20.14 2.44
CA GLU A 160 3.52 -21.32 3.02
C GLU A 160 2.01 -21.30 2.80
N GLN A 161 1.36 -20.13 2.88
CA GLN A 161 -0.04 -19.95 2.48
C GLN A 161 -0.29 -20.30 1.01
N GLY A 162 0.73 -20.17 0.15
CA GLY A 162 0.67 -20.56 -1.27
C GLY A 162 0.90 -22.06 -1.54
N HIS A 163 1.41 -22.84 -0.56
CA HIS A 163 1.80 -24.24 -0.75
C HIS A 163 0.85 -25.28 -0.11
N GLY A 164 -0.12 -24.86 0.69
CA GLY A 164 -1.00 -25.75 1.44
C GLY A 164 -2.28 -26.21 0.73
N GLU A 165 -2.20 -26.84 -0.45
CA GLU A 165 -3.20 -27.81 -0.98
C GLU A 165 -2.80 -28.30 -2.39
N LEU A 166 -1.88 -29.28 -2.46
CA LEU A 166 -1.66 -30.06 -3.68
C LEU A 166 -1.34 -31.51 -3.29
N ASP A 167 -2.37 -32.34 -3.18
CA ASP A 167 -2.22 -33.79 -3.33
C ASP A 167 -3.22 -34.33 -4.36
N ASP A 168 -2.63 -34.98 -5.35
CA ASP A 168 -3.17 -35.93 -6.33
C ASP A 168 -4.41 -35.55 -7.19
N GLN A 169 -4.16 -34.92 -8.35
CA GLN A 169 -4.45 -35.49 -9.68
C GLN A 169 -4.10 -34.51 -10.82
N ARG A 170 -3.22 -34.95 -11.73
CA ARG A 170 -2.98 -34.38 -13.08
C ARG A 170 -3.64 -35.31 -14.12
N PRO A 171 -3.82 -34.92 -15.41
CA PRO A 171 -3.88 -33.59 -16.01
C PRO A 171 -5.02 -33.45 -17.05
N SER A 172 -5.69 -32.29 -17.14
CA SER A 172 -6.34 -31.87 -18.40
C SER A 172 -6.45 -30.35 -18.47
N GLU A 173 -6.21 -29.82 -19.67
CA GLU A 173 -6.36 -28.43 -20.05
C GLU A 173 -7.65 -27.81 -19.51
N GLN A 174 -7.54 -26.84 -18.58
CA GLN A 174 -8.51 -25.81 -18.19
C GLN A 174 -8.24 -25.44 -16.72
N ASP A 175 -7.67 -24.26 -16.49
CA ASP A 175 -8.25 -23.20 -15.65
C ASP A 175 -7.17 -22.22 -15.21
N ALA A 176 -7.37 -20.97 -15.63
CA ALA A 176 -6.77 -19.82 -14.99
C ALA A 176 -7.45 -19.65 -13.62
N THR A 177 -6.79 -20.04 -12.53
CA THR A 177 -7.30 -19.90 -11.16
C THR A 177 -6.48 -18.84 -10.44
N LEU A 178 -6.99 -17.60 -10.32
CA LEU A 178 -7.84 -17.13 -9.21
C LEU A 178 -7.21 -17.41 -7.84
N VAL A 179 -6.52 -16.40 -7.30
CA VAL A 179 -6.10 -16.33 -5.90
C VAL A 179 -7.36 -16.16 -5.03
N PRO A 180 -7.68 -17.07 -4.10
CA PRO A 180 -8.81 -16.90 -3.17
C PRO A 180 -8.35 -16.41 -1.79
N GLY A 181 -8.98 -15.34 -1.29
CA GLY A 181 -8.74 -14.77 0.05
C GLY A 181 -9.91 -13.95 0.63
N HIS A 182 -11.14 -14.36 0.34
CA HIS A 182 -12.46 -14.11 0.95
C HIS A 182 -12.66 -13.03 2.05
N SER A 183 -13.23 -11.90 1.63
CA SER A 183 -14.70 -11.80 1.60
C SER A 183 -15.10 -11.83 0.12
N ALA A 184 -16.28 -12.35 -0.21
CA ALA A 184 -16.88 -12.04 -1.51
C ALA A 184 -17.13 -10.53 -1.52
N ASP A 185 -16.13 -9.74 -1.88
CA ASP A 185 -16.36 -8.37 -2.32
C ASP A 185 -17.17 -8.52 -3.60
N ALA A 186 -18.48 -8.60 -3.43
CA ALA A 186 -19.44 -8.77 -4.49
C ALA A 186 -19.27 -7.66 -5.53
N HIS A 187 -18.73 -6.50 -5.13
CA HIS A 187 -18.37 -5.44 -6.04
C HIS A 187 -17.17 -5.81 -6.89
N LEU A 188 -16.06 -6.26 -6.29
CA LEU A 188 -14.88 -6.70 -7.07
C LEU A 188 -15.22 -7.91 -7.94
N ALA A 189 -15.98 -8.87 -7.42
CA ALA A 189 -16.42 -10.04 -8.17
C ALA A 189 -17.34 -9.65 -9.35
N ALA A 190 -18.31 -8.74 -9.12
CA ALA A 190 -19.17 -8.22 -10.19
C ALA A 190 -18.38 -7.39 -11.22
N PHE A 191 -17.45 -6.56 -10.75
CA PHE A 191 -16.55 -5.77 -11.60
C PHE A 191 -15.76 -6.71 -12.50
N VAL A 192 -14.99 -7.65 -11.94
CA VAL A 192 -14.15 -8.61 -12.69
C VAL A 192 -14.99 -9.44 -13.66
N ALA A 193 -16.17 -9.93 -13.23
CA ALA A 193 -17.08 -10.66 -14.11
C ALA A 193 -17.62 -9.80 -15.26
N GLY A 194 -17.72 -8.48 -15.07
CA GLY A 194 -18.23 -7.51 -16.04
C GLY A 194 -17.19 -6.94 -17.00
N VAL A 195 -15.90 -6.83 -16.60
CA VAL A 195 -14.85 -6.10 -17.34
C VAL A 195 -14.85 -6.43 -18.84
N ASP A 196 -14.78 -7.70 -19.20
CA ASP A 196 -14.69 -8.10 -20.62
C ASP A 196 -15.96 -7.77 -21.43
N ALA A 197 -17.13 -7.85 -20.81
CA ALA A 197 -18.39 -7.49 -21.46
C ALA A 197 -18.47 -5.97 -21.65
N GLU A 198 -18.11 -5.21 -20.62
CA GLU A 198 -18.15 -3.75 -20.61
C GLU A 198 -17.12 -3.14 -21.55
N VAL A 199 -15.89 -3.66 -21.59
CA VAL A 199 -14.85 -3.23 -22.54
C VAL A 199 -15.31 -3.47 -23.99
N ARG A 200 -15.91 -4.63 -24.28
CA ARG A 200 -16.43 -4.92 -25.63
C ARG A 200 -17.60 -4.02 -26.01
N ALA A 201 -18.45 -3.66 -25.06
CA ALA A 201 -19.55 -2.71 -25.29
C ALA A 201 -19.02 -1.29 -25.51
N TRP A 202 -18.07 -0.85 -24.68
CA TRP A 202 -17.39 0.44 -24.79
C TRP A 202 -16.70 0.62 -26.14
N ALA A 203 -15.92 -0.39 -26.56
CA ALA A 203 -15.21 -0.39 -27.84
C ALA A 203 -16.16 -0.21 -29.03
N ARG A 204 -17.39 -0.74 -28.97
CA ARG A 204 -18.42 -0.60 -30.02
C ARG A 204 -19.30 0.63 -29.88
N GLY A 205 -19.21 1.34 -28.77
CA GLY A 205 -20.05 2.48 -28.43
C GLY A 205 -19.24 3.79 -28.42
N PRO A 206 -19.01 4.39 -27.24
CA PRO A 206 -18.42 5.73 -27.12
C PRO A 206 -16.98 5.84 -27.64
N ALA A 207 -16.25 4.72 -27.78
CA ALA A 207 -14.81 4.72 -28.06
C ALA A 207 -14.41 4.84 -29.55
N ALA A 208 -15.32 5.23 -30.44
CA ALA A 208 -15.12 5.07 -31.89
C ALA A 208 -13.79 5.68 -32.43
N PRO A 209 -13.13 5.01 -33.41
CA PRO A 209 -13.48 3.71 -34.01
C PRO A 209 -12.95 2.49 -33.23
N ALA A 210 -13.83 1.50 -33.05
CA ALA A 210 -13.57 0.25 -32.32
C ALA A 210 -12.31 -0.53 -32.76
N ALA A 211 -11.95 -0.41 -34.04
CA ALA A 211 -10.84 -1.15 -34.65
C ALA A 211 -9.46 -0.77 -34.08
N GLN A 212 -9.40 0.30 -33.30
CA GLN A 212 -8.17 0.77 -32.65
C GLN A 212 -7.92 0.15 -31.27
N TRP A 213 -8.90 -0.57 -30.70
CA TRP A 213 -8.83 -1.15 -29.35
C TRP A 213 -8.50 -2.64 -29.38
N ASP A 214 -7.29 -2.97 -29.82
CA ASP A 214 -6.82 -4.35 -30.01
C ASP A 214 -6.13 -4.97 -28.79
N GLY A 215 -5.85 -4.17 -27.76
CA GLY A 215 -5.20 -4.61 -26.53
C GLY A 215 -3.68 -4.61 -26.63
N SER A 216 -3.11 -3.86 -27.58
CA SER A 216 -1.68 -3.64 -27.70
C SER A 216 -1.19 -2.47 -26.84
N ALA A 217 0.13 -2.34 -26.68
CA ALA A 217 0.70 -1.13 -26.08
C ALA A 217 0.38 0.13 -26.91
N THR A 218 0.41 0.01 -28.25
CA THR A 218 0.06 1.10 -29.16
C THR A 218 -1.37 1.62 -28.96
N SER A 219 -2.32 0.74 -28.63
CA SER A 219 -3.68 1.18 -28.34
C SER A 219 -3.80 1.90 -26.99
N LEU A 220 -2.86 1.72 -26.06
CA LEU A 220 -2.78 2.50 -24.81
C LEU A 220 -2.27 3.93 -25.07
N ASP A 221 -1.30 4.11 -25.96
CA ASP A 221 -0.83 5.45 -26.37
C ASP A 221 -1.98 6.27 -26.99
N LEU A 222 -2.77 5.62 -27.86
CA LEU A 222 -3.95 6.23 -28.44
C LEU A 222 -5.03 6.52 -27.40
N LEU A 223 -5.25 5.61 -26.45
CA LEU A 223 -6.19 5.81 -25.34
C LEU A 223 -5.83 7.06 -24.55
N ALA A 224 -4.55 7.20 -24.19
CA ALA A 224 -4.04 8.32 -23.42
C ALA A 224 -4.33 9.67 -24.10
N GLN A 225 -4.07 9.76 -25.41
CA GLN A 225 -4.38 10.97 -26.18
C GLN A 225 -5.88 11.28 -26.22
N GLN A 226 -6.72 10.26 -26.43
CA GLN A 226 -8.16 10.48 -26.52
C GLN A 226 -8.80 10.84 -25.17
N VAL A 227 -8.26 10.35 -24.05
CA VAL A 227 -8.67 10.76 -22.70
C VAL A 227 -8.47 12.27 -22.49
N VAL A 228 -7.30 12.79 -22.88
CA VAL A 228 -6.99 14.23 -22.79
C VAL A 228 -7.87 15.07 -23.73
N ASP A 229 -8.05 14.61 -24.97
CA ASP A 229 -8.84 15.33 -25.99
C ASP A 229 -10.33 15.42 -25.64
N ARG A 230 -10.82 14.53 -24.77
CA ARG A 230 -12.22 14.44 -24.32
C ARG A 230 -12.71 15.71 -23.61
N LYS A 231 -11.81 16.48 -22.97
CA LYS A 231 -12.10 17.74 -22.26
C LYS A 231 -13.40 17.70 -21.46
N VAL A 232 -13.45 16.83 -20.46
CA VAL A 232 -14.66 16.62 -19.67
C VAL A 232 -14.79 17.71 -18.60
N SER A 233 -15.99 18.28 -18.46
CA SER A 233 -16.33 19.33 -17.48
C SER A 233 -17.43 18.84 -16.53
N VAL A 234 -17.30 17.62 -16.01
CA VAL A 234 -18.17 17.06 -14.97
C VAL A 234 -17.43 17.03 -13.64
N ALA A 235 -18.16 16.94 -12.52
CA ALA A 235 -17.56 16.96 -11.20
C ALA A 235 -16.81 15.66 -10.85
N ASP A 236 -17.23 14.52 -11.39
CA ASP A 236 -16.52 13.24 -11.32
C ASP A 236 -16.26 12.71 -12.75
N PRO A 237 -15.02 12.74 -13.26
CA PRO A 237 -14.69 12.28 -14.60
C PRO A 237 -15.19 10.87 -14.93
N MET A 238 -15.35 9.99 -13.93
CA MET A 238 -15.83 8.62 -14.13
C MET A 238 -17.34 8.52 -14.39
N GLU A 239 -18.10 9.61 -14.26
CA GLU A 239 -19.48 9.70 -14.76
C GLU A 239 -19.52 9.73 -16.30
N ASP A 240 -18.44 10.14 -16.98
CA ASP A 240 -18.37 10.09 -18.43
C ASP A 240 -18.21 8.62 -18.90
N PRO A 241 -19.15 8.10 -19.73
CA PRO A 241 -19.12 6.69 -20.16
C PRO A 241 -17.89 6.31 -20.98
N TYR A 242 -17.25 7.27 -21.65
CA TYR A 242 -15.99 7.01 -22.34
C TYR A 242 -14.87 6.83 -21.31
N LEU A 243 -14.72 7.73 -20.34
CA LEU A 243 -13.62 7.67 -19.35
C LEU A 243 -13.76 6.44 -18.43
N SER A 244 -14.97 6.12 -18.00
CA SER A 244 -15.24 4.90 -17.21
C SER A 244 -14.87 3.62 -17.98
N GLY A 245 -15.15 3.58 -19.29
CA GLY A 245 -14.76 2.45 -20.13
C GLY A 245 -13.28 2.45 -20.51
N ALA A 246 -12.66 3.62 -20.64
CA ALA A 246 -11.22 3.77 -20.87
C ALA A 246 -10.41 3.21 -19.69
N SER A 247 -10.82 3.48 -18.45
CA SER A 247 -10.24 2.88 -17.24
C SER A 247 -10.25 1.34 -17.31
N ARG A 248 -11.41 0.75 -17.65
CA ARG A 248 -11.55 -0.70 -17.77
C ARG A 248 -10.72 -1.26 -18.92
N TYR A 249 -10.66 -0.56 -20.04
CA TYR A 249 -9.85 -0.97 -21.19
C TYR A 249 -8.36 -0.97 -20.83
N LEU A 250 -7.85 0.13 -20.25
CA LEU A 250 -6.46 0.27 -19.79
C LEU A 250 -6.09 -0.90 -18.87
N GLY A 251 -6.87 -1.12 -17.81
CA GLY A 251 -6.60 -2.23 -16.90
C GLY A 251 -6.67 -3.58 -17.59
N ARG A 252 -7.71 -3.82 -18.40
CA ARG A 252 -7.83 -5.12 -19.08
C ARG A 252 -6.64 -5.38 -20.02
N THR A 253 -6.18 -4.38 -20.75
CA THR A 253 -5.02 -4.47 -21.63
C THR A 253 -3.73 -4.73 -20.84
N LEU A 254 -3.49 -4.01 -19.75
CA LEU A 254 -2.34 -4.27 -18.88
C LEU A 254 -2.35 -5.69 -18.31
N GLN A 255 -3.52 -6.17 -17.90
CA GLN A 255 -3.69 -7.54 -17.43
C GLN A 255 -3.44 -8.59 -18.53
N GLN A 256 -3.83 -8.31 -19.78
CA GLN A 256 -3.57 -9.21 -20.91
C GLN A 256 -2.08 -9.28 -21.27
N LEU A 257 -1.40 -8.12 -21.27
CA LEU A 257 0.00 -8.02 -21.70
C LEU A 257 0.97 -8.49 -20.63
N TYR A 258 0.71 -8.16 -19.36
CA TYR A 258 1.68 -8.31 -18.27
C TYR A 258 1.16 -9.16 -17.10
N GLY A 259 -0.06 -9.68 -17.20
CA GLY A 259 -0.68 -10.49 -16.15
C GLY A 259 -1.12 -9.65 -14.95
N GLY A 260 -1.33 -10.35 -13.83
CA GLY A 260 -1.78 -9.76 -12.58
C GLY A 260 -3.27 -9.95 -12.27
N GLY A 261 -3.62 -9.64 -11.03
CA GLY A 261 -4.96 -9.76 -10.47
C GLY A 261 -5.56 -8.41 -10.15
N TRP A 262 -6.87 -8.31 -10.31
CA TRP A 262 -7.64 -7.17 -9.84
C TRP A 262 -7.83 -7.24 -8.33
N GLN A 263 -7.68 -6.09 -7.68
CA GLN A 263 -7.96 -5.87 -6.27
C GLN A 263 -8.80 -4.60 -6.12
N ARG A 264 -9.39 -4.41 -4.95
CA ARG A 264 -10.15 -3.20 -4.61
C ARG A 264 -9.62 -2.57 -3.35
N GLY A 265 -9.33 -1.27 -3.40
CA GLY A 265 -8.93 -0.54 -2.21
C GLY A 265 -10.13 -0.35 -1.28
N GLN A 266 -9.89 -0.51 0.01
CA GLN A 266 -10.90 -0.31 1.03
C GLN A 266 -11.24 1.19 1.17
N GLY A 267 -12.41 1.48 1.73
CA GLY A 267 -12.86 2.86 2.00
C GLY A 267 -13.53 3.55 0.82
N ALA A 268 -13.83 4.83 1.01
CA ALA A 268 -14.37 5.71 -0.03
C ALA A 268 -13.25 6.20 -0.97
N LYS A 269 -13.62 6.70 -2.14
CA LYS A 269 -12.67 7.38 -3.02
C LYS A 269 -12.02 8.55 -2.29
N ASP A 270 -10.71 8.60 -2.36
CA ASP A 270 -9.88 9.67 -1.81
C ASP A 270 -9.01 10.23 -2.95
N PRO A 271 -9.00 11.56 -3.18
CA PRO A 271 -8.09 12.19 -4.14
C PRO A 271 -6.61 11.96 -3.83
N MET A 272 -6.25 11.79 -2.56
CA MET A 272 -4.87 11.58 -2.12
C MET A 272 -4.43 10.11 -2.19
N SER A 273 -5.38 9.17 -2.36
CA SER A 273 -5.08 7.75 -2.50
C SER A 273 -5.50 7.22 -3.86
N PRO A 274 -4.56 6.77 -4.71
CA PRO A 274 -4.91 6.23 -6.03
C PRO A 274 -5.72 4.92 -5.97
N TYR A 275 -5.76 4.26 -4.80
CA TYR A 275 -6.36 2.94 -4.63
C TYR A 275 -7.66 2.95 -3.80
N ALA A 276 -7.82 3.86 -2.85
CA ALA A 276 -8.98 3.87 -1.95
C ALA A 276 -10.30 3.91 -2.73
N GLY A 277 -11.20 2.98 -2.44
CA GLY A 277 -12.49 2.82 -3.11
C GLY A 277 -12.45 2.41 -4.58
N ARG A 278 -11.27 2.28 -5.20
CA ARG A 278 -11.06 2.01 -6.63
C ARG A 278 -10.63 0.56 -6.88
N CYS A 279 -10.92 0.05 -8.08
CA CYS A 279 -10.34 -1.22 -8.54
C CYS A 279 -8.98 -0.97 -9.18
N TYR A 280 -7.98 -1.76 -8.80
CA TYR A 280 -6.60 -1.61 -9.26
C TYR A 280 -5.99 -2.97 -9.59
N LEU A 281 -4.97 -2.95 -10.45
CA LEU A 281 -4.23 -4.15 -10.86
C LEU A 281 -2.97 -4.30 -10.05
N VAL A 282 -2.61 -5.56 -9.84
CA VAL A 282 -1.44 -5.97 -9.09
C VAL A 282 -0.79 -7.14 -9.78
N ARG A 283 0.52 -7.06 -10.02
CA ARG A 283 1.34 -8.21 -10.40
C ARG A 283 2.60 -8.28 -9.54
N LEU A 284 3.21 -9.46 -9.53
CA LEU A 284 4.54 -9.66 -8.98
C LEU A 284 5.55 -9.67 -10.14
N THR A 285 6.72 -9.07 -9.93
CA THR A 285 7.87 -9.25 -10.81
C THR A 285 8.49 -10.62 -10.60
N ASP A 286 9.44 -10.99 -11.45
CA ASP A 286 10.23 -12.22 -11.28
C ASP A 286 11.06 -12.20 -9.97
N GLU A 287 11.30 -11.02 -9.42
CA GLU A 287 11.98 -10.80 -8.13
C GLU A 287 11.01 -10.80 -6.94
N GLY A 288 9.72 -11.05 -7.18
CA GLY A 288 8.67 -11.03 -6.17
C GLY A 288 8.23 -9.63 -5.74
N GLU A 289 8.64 -8.58 -6.45
CA GLU A 289 8.21 -7.20 -6.17
C GLU A 289 6.78 -6.98 -6.63
N ARG A 290 5.97 -6.35 -5.78
CA ARG A 290 4.59 -6.01 -6.11
C ARG A 290 4.51 -4.69 -6.87
N ILE A 291 4.07 -4.76 -8.12
CA ILE A 291 3.75 -3.58 -8.93
C ILE A 291 2.23 -3.42 -8.99
N SER A 292 1.75 -2.22 -8.67
CA SER A 292 0.32 -1.91 -8.62
C SER A 292 0.01 -0.67 -9.46
N VAL A 293 -1.16 -0.67 -10.09
CA VAL A 293 -1.63 0.48 -10.88
C VAL A 293 -3.15 0.59 -10.79
N SER A 294 -3.67 1.81 -10.64
CA SER A 294 -5.10 2.09 -10.62
C SER A 294 -5.52 2.72 -11.94
N PRO A 295 -6.12 1.96 -12.87
CA PRO A 295 -6.50 2.47 -14.18
C PRO A 295 -7.51 3.62 -14.09
N GLU A 296 -8.40 3.57 -13.10
CA GLU A 296 -9.36 4.62 -12.81
C GLU A 296 -8.67 5.92 -12.43
N TYR A 297 -7.73 5.86 -11.48
CA TYR A 297 -6.96 7.02 -11.06
C TYR A 297 -6.14 7.62 -12.22
N LEU A 298 -5.44 6.79 -13.00
CA LEU A 298 -4.66 7.29 -14.13
C LEU A 298 -5.51 8.02 -15.17
N VAL A 299 -6.72 7.50 -15.45
CA VAL A 299 -7.65 8.14 -16.39
C VAL A 299 -8.27 9.41 -15.81
N GLU A 300 -8.63 9.41 -14.52
CA GLU A 300 -9.11 10.61 -13.81
C GLU A 300 -8.08 11.74 -13.90
N VAL A 301 -6.85 11.49 -13.45
CA VAL A 301 -5.79 12.53 -13.39
C VAL A 301 -5.37 12.97 -14.80
N ALA A 302 -5.23 12.06 -15.77
CA ALA A 302 -4.90 12.43 -17.15
C ALA A 302 -5.96 13.33 -17.79
N ALA A 303 -7.25 13.08 -17.51
CA ALA A 303 -8.34 13.91 -18.03
C ALA A 303 -8.36 15.30 -17.35
N GLU A 304 -8.09 15.36 -16.05
CA GLU A 304 -8.09 16.59 -15.26
C GLU A 304 -6.90 17.50 -15.58
N GLU A 305 -5.69 16.94 -15.64
CA GLU A 305 -4.46 17.67 -15.91
C GLU A 305 -4.25 17.94 -17.41
N GLY A 306 -4.94 17.18 -18.27
CA GLY A 306 -4.77 17.24 -19.71
C GLY A 306 -3.40 16.74 -20.16
N ASP A 307 -2.83 15.79 -19.41
CA ASP A 307 -1.52 15.20 -19.69
C ASP A 307 -1.65 13.70 -19.97
N SER A 308 -1.34 13.31 -21.22
CA SER A 308 -1.42 11.92 -21.65
C SER A 308 -0.30 11.06 -21.07
N SER A 309 0.81 11.68 -20.62
CA SER A 309 1.96 10.95 -20.09
C SER A 309 1.62 10.17 -18.82
N ILE A 310 0.65 10.63 -18.03
CA ILE A 310 0.19 9.94 -16.80
C ILE A 310 -0.25 8.50 -17.09
N ILE A 311 -1.00 8.29 -18.18
CA ILE A 311 -1.46 6.95 -18.56
C ILE A 311 -0.29 6.12 -19.10
N THR A 312 0.55 6.70 -19.96
CA THR A 312 1.66 5.94 -20.59
C THR A 312 2.76 5.60 -19.59
N ASP A 313 3.09 6.50 -18.66
CA ASP A 313 4.10 6.30 -17.62
C ASP A 313 3.59 5.34 -16.54
N GLY A 314 2.31 5.43 -16.17
CA GLY A 314 1.66 4.47 -15.28
C GLY A 314 1.57 3.07 -15.89
N ALA A 315 1.25 2.96 -17.17
CA ALA A 315 1.30 1.71 -17.93
C ALA A 315 2.73 1.17 -18.05
N GLY A 316 3.71 2.03 -18.30
CA GLY A 316 5.13 1.69 -18.39
C GLY A 316 5.69 1.19 -17.07
N THR A 317 5.29 1.79 -15.95
CA THR A 317 5.62 1.33 -14.59
C THR A 317 5.04 -0.06 -14.32
N TYR A 318 3.85 -0.36 -14.88
CA TYR A 318 3.26 -1.69 -14.80
C TYR A 318 3.89 -2.70 -15.77
N ALA A 319 4.64 -2.28 -16.79
CA ALA A 319 5.35 -3.18 -17.70
C ALA A 319 6.63 -3.76 -17.03
N PRO A 320 7.08 -4.97 -17.40
CA PRO A 320 8.32 -5.56 -16.88
C PRO A 320 9.58 -4.91 -17.45
#